data_AF-A0A0P0VL15-F1
#
_entry.id   AF-A0A0P0VL15-F1
#
_cell.length_a   1.000
_cell.length_b   1.000
_cell.length_c   1.000
_cell.angle_alpha   90.00
_cell.angle_beta   90.00
_cell.angle_gamma   90.00
#
_symmetry.space_group_name_H-M   'P 1'
#
loop_
_entity.id
_entity.type
_entity.pdbx_description
1 polymer ?
#
loop_
_entity_poly.entity_id
_entity_poly.type
_entity_poly.pdbx_seq_one_letter_code
_entity_poly.pdbx_strand_id
1 'polypeptide(L)'
;MASIPLVVVQLLLLLLPLPLREHLWSGQHRRNDVDAGELHPIVVLPGVACSDLEARLTEAYRPSAARCGAMKGKGWFPLWKNSSDLSTHRYNECFLEQMSLIYDPVANDYRNFPGVETRVPYFGLVKGYHQKWPFDKPWCLTPLIRALEEMGYRDGDNMHGAPYDFRHVPPVPGQESQVYSRYYEEFMELVEATSKRHRKKKVIILGHSHGGCVALEFVRNTPLAWRKEYIKHLFLVTPTLSAGLLDPVENLATGPHNLFYVPDATELSLRPMWRSFETSIANLPSPAVFGREPIVVTERRNYSAYDMEDLLAAVGFGDGIEPFR
;
A
#
# COMPACT_ATOMS: atom_id res chain seq x y z
N MET A 1 2.25 13.71 35.34
CA MET A 1 3.12 13.73 34.14
C MET A 1 2.93 12.39 33.44
N ALA A 2 2.35 12.37 32.24
CA ALA A 2 2.13 11.14 31.50
C ALA A 2 3.49 10.66 30.95
N SER A 3 4.00 9.55 31.49
CA SER A 3 5.23 8.94 30.99
C SER A 3 4.99 8.40 29.58
N ILE A 4 5.61 9.03 28.58
CA ILE A 4 5.64 8.50 27.21
C ILE A 4 6.40 7.17 27.25
N PRO A 5 5.84 6.04 26.78
CA PRO A 5 6.53 4.76 26.80
C PRO A 5 7.87 4.87 26.07
N LEU A 6 8.94 4.29 26.61
CA LEU A 6 10.29 4.33 26.02
C LEU A 6 10.31 3.89 24.55
N VAL A 7 9.40 2.97 24.17
CA VAL A 7 9.19 2.50 22.79
C VAL A 7 8.66 3.61 21.87
N VAL A 8 7.77 4.48 22.37
CA VAL A 8 7.26 5.62 21.59
C VAL A 8 8.36 6.66 21.38
N VAL A 9 9.20 6.91 22.39
CA VAL A 9 10.39 7.77 22.24
C VAL A 9 11.36 7.16 21.22
N GLN A 10 11.62 5.85 21.29
CA GLN A 10 12.50 5.16 20.34
C GLN A 10 11.96 5.18 18.91
N LEU A 11 10.66 4.95 18.71
CA LEU A 11 10.02 5.01 17.38
C LEU A 11 10.00 6.44 16.81
N LEU A 12 9.78 7.47 17.65
CA LEU A 12 9.84 8.87 17.24
C LEU A 12 11.28 9.30 16.87
N LEU A 13 12.30 8.78 17.56
CA LEU A 13 13.71 9.05 17.24
C LEU A 13 14.15 8.47 15.88
N LEU A 14 13.44 7.45 15.36
CA LEU A 14 13.67 6.91 14.01
C LEU A 14 13.24 7.88 12.90
N LEU A 15 12.43 8.90 13.21
CA LEU A 15 11.98 9.94 12.27
C LEU A 15 12.98 11.11 12.14
N LEU A 16 14.05 11.14 12.94
CA LEU A 16 15.06 12.19 12.89
C LEU A 16 16.20 11.85 11.90
N PRO A 17 16.82 12.86 11.26
CA PRO A 17 18.00 12.67 10.42
C PRO A 17 19.14 11.98 11.18
N LEU A 18 19.87 11.07 10.50
CA LEU A 18 21.00 10.28 11.01
C LEU A 18 21.94 11.01 12.00
N PRO A 19 22.44 12.23 11.73
CA PRO A 19 23.36 12.90 12.66
C PRO A 19 22.74 13.25 14.02
N LEU A 20 21.43 13.52 14.08
CA LEU A 20 20.71 13.76 15.34
C LEU A 20 20.47 12.45 16.12
N ARG A 21 20.27 11.34 15.40
CA ARG A 21 20.08 10.01 15.98
C ARG A 21 21.36 9.52 16.66
N GLU A 22 22.54 9.70 16.04
CA GLU A 22 23.82 9.33 16.65
C GLU A 22 24.19 10.18 17.87
N HIS A 23 23.84 11.47 17.86
CA HIS A 23 24.11 12.35 19.00
C HIS A 23 23.24 12.02 20.22
N LEU A 24 21.99 11.60 19.99
CA LEU A 24 21.06 11.22 21.07
C LEU A 24 21.28 9.78 21.56
N TRP A 25 21.74 8.88 20.70
CA TRP A 25 22.04 7.48 21.07
C TRP A 25 23.39 7.28 21.77
N SER A 26 24.40 8.08 21.45
CA SER A 26 25.72 7.98 22.10
C SER A 26 25.71 8.40 23.58
N GLY A 27 24.72 9.17 24.03
CA GLY A 27 24.65 9.69 25.40
C GLY A 27 24.00 8.79 26.46
N GLN A 28 23.30 7.69 26.09
CA GLN A 28 22.37 7.05 27.04
C GLN A 28 22.33 5.51 27.14
N HIS A 29 23.22 4.76 26.46
CA HIS A 29 23.19 3.29 26.57
C HIS A 29 24.57 2.62 26.74
N ARG A 30 25.14 2.78 27.94
CA ARG A 30 25.59 1.58 28.71
C ARG A 30 24.32 0.94 29.27
N ARG A 31 23.72 -0.02 28.57
CA ARG A 31 22.52 -0.72 29.07
C ARG A 31 22.92 -1.67 30.19
N ASN A 32 22.74 -1.19 31.42
CA ASN A 32 22.37 -2.02 32.55
C ASN A 32 21.09 -2.80 32.22
N ASP A 33 21.00 -4.00 32.77
CA ASP A 33 19.86 -4.91 32.79
C ASP A 33 18.52 -4.18 32.88
N VAL A 34 17.88 -3.99 31.72
CA VAL A 34 16.43 -3.92 31.66
C VAL A 34 16.00 -5.37 31.64
N ASP A 35 15.34 -5.81 32.70
CA ASP A 35 14.57 -7.05 32.75
C ASP A 35 13.83 -7.22 31.40
N ALA A 36 14.39 -8.06 30.53
CA ALA A 36 14.18 -8.00 29.09
C ALA A 36 12.84 -8.64 28.74
N GLY A 37 11.75 -7.94 29.08
CA GLY A 37 10.42 -8.30 28.64
C GLY A 37 10.40 -8.40 27.11
N GLU A 38 10.14 -9.60 26.60
CA GLU A 38 10.04 -9.90 25.16
C GLU A 38 9.29 -8.80 24.39
N LEU A 39 9.78 -8.38 23.22
CA LEU A 39 9.13 -7.34 22.45
C LEU A 39 7.68 -7.70 22.10
N HIS A 40 6.80 -6.71 22.08
CA HIS A 40 5.48 -6.92 21.46
C HIS A 40 5.69 -7.17 19.96
N PRO A 41 5.07 -8.21 19.38
CA PRO A 41 5.20 -8.46 17.95
C PRO A 41 4.66 -7.29 17.13
N ILE A 42 5.21 -7.08 15.94
CA ILE A 42 4.81 -6.01 15.03
C ILE A 42 4.41 -6.56 13.67
N VAL A 43 3.33 -6.02 13.10
CA VAL A 43 2.98 -6.21 11.70
C VAL A 43 3.10 -4.87 10.99
N VAL A 44 3.89 -4.83 9.91
CA VAL A 44 4.11 -3.62 9.10
C VAL A 44 3.33 -3.70 7.78
N LEU A 45 2.72 -2.59 7.39
CA LEU A 45 1.99 -2.44 6.13
C LEU A 45 2.63 -1.33 5.29
N PRO A 46 2.99 -1.61 4.04
CA PRO A 46 3.75 -0.68 3.22
C PRO A 46 2.85 0.29 2.45
N GLY A 47 3.44 1.28 1.79
CA GLY A 47 2.73 2.18 0.88
C GLY A 47 2.36 1.53 -0.46
N VAL A 48 1.76 2.32 -1.36
CA VAL A 48 1.42 1.91 -2.74
C VAL A 48 2.66 1.38 -3.46
N ALA A 49 2.47 0.36 -4.30
CA ALA A 49 3.50 -0.26 -5.13
C ALA A 49 4.68 -0.92 -4.38
N CYS A 50 4.62 -1.03 -3.06
CA CYS A 50 5.69 -1.69 -2.31
C CYS A 50 5.57 -3.22 -2.29
N SER A 51 4.36 -3.73 -2.13
CA SER A 51 4.07 -5.15 -2.12
C SER A 51 4.39 -5.78 -3.46
N ASP A 52 4.98 -6.98 -3.43
CA ASP A 52 5.07 -7.81 -4.62
C ASP A 52 3.67 -8.18 -5.12
N LEU A 53 3.54 -8.32 -6.44
CA LEU A 53 2.35 -8.85 -7.10
C LEU A 53 2.75 -9.93 -8.11
N GLU A 54 2.07 -11.06 -8.06
CA GLU A 54 2.18 -12.12 -9.06
C GLU A 54 0.90 -12.21 -9.88
N ALA A 55 1.04 -12.64 -11.12
CA ALA A 55 -0.09 -12.90 -12.00
C ALA A 55 -0.07 -14.32 -12.57
N ARG A 56 -1.24 -14.79 -12.99
CA ARG A 56 -1.44 -16.02 -13.76
C ARG A 56 -2.38 -15.71 -14.91
N LEU A 57 -2.00 -16.07 -16.13
CA LEU A 57 -2.85 -15.90 -17.31
C LEU A 57 -3.65 -17.18 -17.55
N THR A 58 -4.97 -17.05 -17.59
CA THR A 58 -5.93 -18.15 -17.79
C THR A 58 -6.27 -18.37 -19.26
N GLU A 59 -7.06 -19.41 -19.54
CA GLU A 59 -7.56 -19.66 -20.90
C GLU A 59 -8.42 -18.53 -21.47
N ALA A 60 -9.12 -17.79 -20.61
CA ALA A 60 -9.95 -16.67 -21.01
C ALA A 60 -9.14 -15.41 -21.40
N TYR A 61 -7.84 -15.35 -21.11
CA TYR A 61 -7.02 -14.17 -21.41
C TYR A 61 -6.87 -13.98 -22.92
N ARG A 62 -7.34 -12.83 -23.40
CA ARG A 62 -7.33 -12.40 -24.81
C ARG A 62 -6.44 -11.15 -24.90
N PRO A 63 -5.12 -11.30 -25.11
CA PRO A 63 -4.21 -10.17 -25.07
C PRO A 63 -4.39 -9.22 -26.26
N SER A 64 -4.22 -7.91 -26.07
CA SER A 64 -4.26 -6.93 -27.18
C SER A 64 -3.11 -7.13 -28.17
N ALA A 65 -1.98 -7.66 -27.70
CA ALA A 65 -0.87 -8.07 -28.55
C ALA A 65 -0.50 -9.53 -28.28
N ALA A 66 -0.36 -10.35 -29.33
CA ALA A 66 -0.10 -11.79 -29.19
C ALA A 66 1.07 -12.13 -28.25
N ARG A 67 2.12 -11.30 -28.24
CA ARG A 67 3.28 -11.48 -27.35
C ARG A 67 2.95 -11.45 -25.86
N CYS A 68 1.89 -10.77 -25.45
CA CYS A 68 1.48 -10.69 -24.05
C CYS A 68 0.88 -12.01 -23.54
N GLY A 69 0.49 -12.92 -24.44
CA GLY A 69 0.09 -14.28 -24.08
C GLY A 69 1.26 -15.21 -23.73
N ALA A 70 2.52 -14.76 -23.78
CA ALA A 70 3.69 -15.63 -23.62
C ALA A 70 3.81 -16.36 -22.27
N MET A 71 3.12 -15.87 -21.22
CA MET A 71 3.08 -16.49 -19.89
C MET A 71 1.87 -17.38 -19.67
N LYS A 72 0.97 -17.49 -20.66
CA LYS A 72 -0.21 -18.35 -20.59
C LYS A 72 0.20 -19.82 -20.49
N GLY A 73 -0.40 -20.54 -19.53
CA GLY A 73 -0.07 -21.94 -19.22
C GLY A 73 1.23 -22.15 -18.43
N LYS A 74 1.98 -21.09 -18.06
CA LYS A 74 3.25 -21.21 -17.31
C LYS A 74 3.11 -21.08 -15.78
N GLY A 75 1.88 -20.99 -15.27
CA GLY A 75 1.62 -20.79 -13.85
C GLY A 75 1.75 -19.33 -13.39
N TRP A 76 2.05 -19.14 -12.11
CA TRP A 76 2.24 -17.82 -11.51
C TRP A 76 3.61 -17.23 -11.90
N PHE A 77 3.63 -15.95 -12.26
CA PHE A 77 4.85 -15.21 -12.59
C PHE A 77 4.86 -13.84 -11.88
N PRO A 78 6.05 -13.26 -11.61
CA PRO A 78 6.14 -11.94 -11.01
C PRO A 78 5.62 -10.87 -11.98
N LEU A 79 4.48 -10.26 -11.64
CA LEU A 79 3.92 -9.12 -12.37
C LEU A 79 4.60 -7.83 -11.90
N TRP A 80 4.81 -7.68 -10.59
CA TRP A 80 5.49 -6.55 -9.98
C TRP A 80 6.38 -7.02 -8.84
N LYS A 81 7.68 -7.13 -9.10
CA LYS A 81 8.67 -7.60 -8.11
C LYS A 81 10.03 -6.93 -8.23
N ASN A 82 10.57 -6.90 -9.45
CA ASN A 82 11.78 -6.19 -9.84
C ASN A 82 11.48 -5.48 -11.18
N SER A 83 11.54 -4.15 -11.20
CA SER A 83 11.16 -3.42 -12.41
C SER A 83 12.09 -3.67 -13.59
N SER A 84 13.35 -4.03 -13.33
CA SER A 84 14.34 -4.29 -14.38
C SER A 84 13.92 -5.46 -15.27
N ASP A 85 13.20 -6.43 -14.71
CA ASP A 85 12.72 -7.61 -15.43
C ASP A 85 11.67 -7.24 -16.50
N LEU A 86 10.96 -6.11 -16.35
CA LEU A 86 9.94 -5.64 -17.30
C LEU A 86 10.52 -5.19 -18.65
N SER A 87 11.77 -4.71 -18.65
CA SER A 87 12.48 -4.34 -19.89
C SER A 87 12.79 -5.56 -20.76
N THR A 88 12.90 -6.75 -20.15
CA THR A 88 13.24 -7.96 -20.89
C THR A 88 12.11 -8.23 -21.89
N HIS A 89 12.47 -8.33 -23.18
CA HIS A 89 11.54 -8.64 -24.27
C HIS A 89 10.44 -7.60 -24.55
N ARG A 90 10.64 -6.32 -24.18
CA ARG A 90 9.65 -5.24 -24.41
C ARG A 90 8.29 -5.59 -23.78
N TYR A 91 8.32 -6.09 -22.55
CA TYR A 91 7.15 -6.56 -21.83
C TYR A 91 6.27 -5.43 -21.26
N ASN A 92 6.71 -4.17 -21.36
CA ASN A 92 6.01 -3.01 -20.80
C ASN A 92 4.53 -2.94 -21.19
N GLU A 93 4.18 -3.05 -22.47
CA GLU A 93 2.76 -3.00 -22.90
C GLU A 93 1.94 -4.14 -22.31
N CYS A 94 2.54 -5.33 -22.18
CA CYS A 94 1.91 -6.49 -21.56
C CYS A 94 1.71 -6.30 -20.07
N PHE A 95 2.72 -5.72 -19.40
CA PHE A 95 2.63 -5.34 -18.00
C PHE A 95 1.48 -4.35 -17.75
N LEU A 96 1.36 -3.29 -18.55
CA LEU A 96 0.30 -2.30 -18.38
C LEU A 96 -1.10 -2.93 -18.51
N GLU A 97 -1.29 -3.79 -19.50
CA GLU A 97 -2.54 -4.51 -19.70
C GLU A 97 -2.84 -5.46 -18.53
N GLN A 98 -1.89 -6.31 -18.16
CA GLN A 98 -2.06 -7.34 -17.13
C GLN A 98 -2.19 -6.78 -15.72
N MET A 99 -1.62 -5.60 -15.48
CA MET A 99 -1.70 -4.90 -14.20
C MET A 99 -3.03 -4.17 -14.03
N SER A 100 -3.68 -3.77 -15.13
CA SER A 100 -4.90 -2.96 -15.10
C SER A 100 -6.08 -3.68 -14.43
N LEU A 101 -6.92 -2.90 -13.76
CA LEU A 101 -8.23 -3.35 -13.28
C LEU A 101 -9.34 -2.89 -14.25
N ILE A 102 -10.51 -3.49 -14.11
CA ILE A 102 -11.74 -3.08 -14.77
C ILE A 102 -12.80 -2.86 -13.70
N TYR A 103 -13.44 -1.71 -13.73
CA TYR A 103 -14.58 -1.41 -12.88
C TYR A 103 -15.82 -2.17 -13.37
N ASP A 104 -16.50 -2.90 -12.48
CA ASP A 104 -17.81 -3.50 -12.76
C ASP A 104 -18.92 -2.64 -12.12
N PRO A 105 -19.73 -1.94 -12.93
CA PRO A 105 -20.78 -1.05 -12.42
C PRO A 105 -21.94 -1.81 -11.77
N VAL A 106 -22.14 -3.10 -12.07
CA VAL A 106 -23.19 -3.92 -11.46
C VAL A 106 -22.78 -4.33 -10.05
N ALA A 107 -21.51 -4.68 -9.85
CA ALA A 107 -20.98 -5.04 -8.53
C ALA A 107 -20.54 -3.82 -7.71
N ASN A 108 -20.36 -2.66 -8.34
CA ASN A 108 -19.74 -1.48 -7.75
C ASN A 108 -18.36 -1.82 -7.13
N ASP A 109 -17.56 -2.61 -7.86
CA ASP A 109 -16.25 -3.11 -7.41
C ASP A 109 -15.30 -3.27 -8.61
N TYR A 110 -14.01 -3.33 -8.33
CA TYR A 110 -12.97 -3.51 -9.34
C TYR A 110 -12.58 -4.98 -9.48
N ARG A 111 -12.29 -5.40 -10.71
CA ARG A 111 -11.86 -6.76 -11.05
C ARG A 111 -10.57 -6.72 -11.84
N ASN A 112 -9.82 -7.83 -11.79
CA ASN A 112 -8.68 -8.02 -12.68
C ASN A 112 -9.09 -7.95 -14.16
N PHE A 113 -8.13 -7.56 -15.00
CA PHE A 113 -8.29 -7.64 -16.45
C PHE A 113 -8.77 -9.05 -16.87
N PRO A 114 -9.75 -9.17 -17.80
CA PRO A 114 -10.34 -10.45 -18.15
C PRO A 114 -9.32 -11.54 -18.50
N GLY A 115 -9.35 -12.62 -17.71
CA GLY A 115 -8.46 -13.76 -17.86
C GLY A 115 -7.11 -13.62 -17.18
N VAL A 116 -6.83 -12.51 -16.50
CA VAL A 116 -5.70 -12.34 -15.58
C VAL A 116 -6.16 -12.60 -14.16
N GLU A 117 -5.44 -13.44 -13.43
CA GLU A 117 -5.58 -13.58 -11.99
C GLU A 117 -4.36 -12.99 -11.31
N THR A 118 -4.52 -12.42 -10.12
CA THR A 118 -3.44 -11.86 -9.32
C THR A 118 -3.40 -12.48 -7.93
N ARG A 119 -2.22 -12.46 -7.32
CA ARG A 119 -2.03 -12.77 -5.90
C ARG A 119 -0.87 -11.98 -5.32
N VAL A 120 -0.93 -11.78 -4.02
CA VAL A 120 0.13 -11.13 -3.26
C VAL A 120 0.95 -12.20 -2.55
N PRO A 121 2.21 -12.46 -2.96
CA PRO A 121 3.05 -13.45 -2.30
C PRO A 121 3.56 -12.93 -0.96
N TYR A 122 4.17 -13.84 -0.17
CA TYR A 122 4.90 -13.52 1.06
C TYR A 122 4.08 -12.89 2.20
N PHE A 123 2.76 -13.13 2.23
CA PHE A 123 1.95 -12.73 3.38
C PHE A 123 2.52 -13.29 4.69
N GLY A 124 2.62 -12.45 5.72
CA GLY A 124 3.28 -12.77 7.00
C GLY A 124 4.78 -12.50 7.04
N LEU A 125 5.40 -12.03 5.95
CA LEU A 125 6.84 -11.79 5.86
C LEU A 125 7.15 -10.41 5.25
N VAL A 126 8.08 -9.66 5.86
CA VAL A 126 8.51 -8.35 5.34
C VAL A 126 9.36 -8.48 4.08
N LYS A 127 9.89 -9.68 3.79
CA LYS A 127 10.57 -9.97 2.52
C LYS A 127 9.69 -9.76 1.28
N GLY A 128 8.36 -9.65 1.44
CA GLY A 128 7.44 -9.32 0.34
C GLY A 128 7.53 -7.89 -0.19
N TYR A 129 8.43 -7.06 0.34
CA TYR A 129 8.64 -5.66 -0.06
C TYR A 129 9.95 -5.47 -0.84
N HIS A 130 10.22 -6.34 -1.82
CA HIS A 130 11.49 -6.32 -2.57
C HIS A 130 11.78 -4.94 -3.19
N GLN A 131 13.06 -4.62 -3.35
CA GLN A 131 13.54 -3.46 -4.10
C GLN A 131 12.90 -3.45 -5.49
N LYS A 132 12.08 -2.43 -5.77
CA LYS A 132 11.43 -2.30 -7.07
C LYS A 132 12.30 -1.55 -8.05
N TRP A 133 12.91 -0.45 -7.62
CA TRP A 133 13.63 0.48 -8.50
C TRP A 133 15.11 0.07 -8.64
N PRO A 134 15.74 0.28 -9.81
CA PRO A 134 17.13 -0.11 -10.06
C PRO A 134 18.18 0.79 -9.40
N PHE A 135 17.79 1.64 -8.45
CA PHE A 135 18.72 2.55 -7.76
C PHE A 135 19.18 1.97 -6.42
N ASP A 136 20.36 2.40 -5.99
CA ASP A 136 20.99 1.98 -4.72
C ASP A 136 20.22 2.44 -3.46
N LYS A 137 19.21 3.29 -3.61
CA LYS A 137 18.42 3.78 -2.49
C LYS A 137 17.48 2.68 -1.97
N PRO A 138 17.42 2.44 -0.65
CA PRO A 138 16.48 1.50 -0.07
C PRO A 138 15.04 1.82 -0.45
N TRP A 139 14.33 0.85 -1.02
CA TRP A 139 12.94 0.98 -1.40
C TRP A 139 12.00 0.77 -0.21
N CYS A 140 10.92 1.54 -0.19
CA CYS A 140 9.79 1.40 0.72
C CYS A 140 10.19 1.30 2.20
N LEU A 141 9.79 0.22 2.89
CA LEU A 141 10.01 0.03 4.32
C LEU A 141 11.40 -0.51 4.68
N THR A 142 12.30 -0.71 3.71
CA THR A 142 13.62 -1.30 3.96
C THR A 142 14.40 -0.61 5.09
N PRO A 143 14.48 0.73 5.18
CA PRO A 143 15.15 1.40 6.31
C PRO A 143 14.47 1.13 7.67
N LEU A 144 13.14 1.10 7.70
CA LEU A 144 12.38 0.81 8.92
C LEU A 144 12.61 -0.63 9.38
N ILE A 145 12.55 -1.58 8.45
CA ILE A 145 12.77 -3.01 8.72
C ILE A 145 14.15 -3.22 9.32
N ARG A 146 15.21 -2.64 8.73
CA ARG A 146 16.58 -2.72 9.27
C ARG A 146 16.68 -2.17 10.69
N ALA A 147 16.05 -1.02 10.95
CA ALA A 147 16.02 -0.44 12.30
C ALA A 147 15.28 -1.33 13.31
N LEU A 148 14.20 -2.00 12.91
CA LEU A 148 13.50 -2.96 13.76
C LEU A 148 14.38 -4.20 14.03
N GLU A 149 15.09 -4.70 13.03
CA GLU A 149 16.03 -5.83 13.17
C GLU A 149 17.16 -5.53 14.17
N GLU A 150 17.72 -4.32 14.12
CA GLU A 150 18.70 -3.80 15.08
C GLU A 150 18.14 -3.73 16.52
N MET A 151 16.83 -3.48 16.65
CA MET A 151 16.14 -3.48 17.94
C MET A 151 15.82 -4.89 18.48
N GLY A 152 16.07 -5.95 17.68
CA GLY A 152 15.82 -7.34 18.07
C GLY A 152 14.59 -7.98 17.43
N TYR A 153 13.95 -7.33 16.47
CA TYR A 153 12.89 -7.95 15.67
C TYR A 153 13.45 -8.94 14.63
N ARG A 154 12.66 -9.93 14.23
CA ARG A 154 12.99 -10.99 13.28
C ARG A 154 11.81 -11.28 12.36
N ASP A 155 12.06 -11.25 11.05
CA ASP A 155 11.04 -11.54 10.02
C ASP A 155 10.45 -12.95 10.20
N GLY A 156 9.13 -13.06 10.14
CA GLY A 156 8.40 -14.32 10.29
C GLY A 156 8.28 -14.82 11.74
N ASP A 157 8.88 -14.14 12.72
CA ASP A 157 8.76 -14.46 14.14
C ASP A 157 7.99 -13.37 14.90
N ASN A 158 8.66 -12.32 15.37
CA ASN A 158 8.02 -11.20 16.08
C ASN A 158 7.85 -9.96 15.20
N MET A 159 8.27 -10.01 13.93
CA MET A 159 7.99 -9.00 12.91
C MET A 159 7.43 -9.67 11.66
N HIS A 160 6.33 -9.12 11.15
CA HIS A 160 5.66 -9.62 9.95
C HIS A 160 5.37 -8.50 8.98
N GLY A 161 5.37 -8.83 7.70
CA GLY A 161 4.74 -8.02 6.67
C GLY A 161 3.30 -8.47 6.44
N ALA A 162 2.39 -7.53 6.22
CA ALA A 162 1.05 -7.80 5.67
C ALA A 162 0.92 -7.15 4.29
N PRO A 163 1.64 -7.64 3.26
CA PRO A 163 1.53 -7.14 1.89
C PRO A 163 0.10 -7.32 1.36
N TYR A 164 -0.37 -6.39 0.54
CA TYR A 164 -1.72 -6.37 -0.01
C TYR A 164 -1.70 -5.95 -1.49
N ASP A 165 -2.83 -6.16 -2.19
CA ASP A 165 -2.97 -5.74 -3.58
C ASP A 165 -3.23 -4.23 -3.63
N PHE A 166 -2.16 -3.46 -3.84
CA PHE A 166 -2.19 -1.99 -3.77
C PHE A 166 -3.03 -1.32 -4.85
N ARG A 167 -3.59 -2.09 -5.79
CA ARG A 167 -4.50 -1.58 -6.82
C ARG A 167 -5.91 -1.34 -6.26
N HIS A 168 -6.25 -2.02 -5.16
CA HIS A 168 -7.54 -1.96 -4.47
C HIS A 168 -7.48 -1.14 -3.18
N VAL A 169 -8.62 -0.60 -2.76
CA VAL A 169 -8.74 0.26 -1.57
C VAL A 169 -9.49 -0.47 -0.45
N PRO A 170 -9.03 -0.34 0.82
CA PRO A 170 -9.70 -1.00 1.92
C PRO A 170 -11.12 -0.41 2.13
N PRO A 171 -12.15 -1.25 2.30
CA PRO A 171 -13.51 -0.78 2.49
C PRO A 171 -13.65 -0.07 3.84
N VAL A 172 -14.34 1.07 3.86
CA VAL A 172 -14.77 1.64 5.14
C VAL A 172 -15.88 0.76 5.74
N PRO A 173 -16.12 0.82 7.07
CA PRO A 173 -17.16 0.01 7.70
C PRO A 173 -18.52 0.12 7.00
N GLY A 174 -19.05 -1.04 6.60
CA GLY A 174 -20.34 -1.16 5.89
C GLY A 174 -20.23 -1.28 4.37
N GLN A 175 -19.05 -1.07 3.78
CA GLN A 175 -18.80 -1.38 2.38
C GLN A 175 -18.31 -2.83 2.22
N GLU A 176 -18.69 -3.45 1.11
CA GLU A 176 -18.19 -4.76 0.71
C GLU A 176 -16.96 -4.62 -0.20
N SER A 177 -16.02 -5.54 -0.07
CA SER A 177 -14.91 -5.69 -1.01
C SER A 177 -14.48 -7.15 -1.00
N GLN A 178 -14.53 -7.81 -2.15
CA GLN A 178 -14.18 -9.23 -2.22
C GLN A 178 -12.69 -9.44 -1.86
N VAL A 179 -11.82 -8.54 -2.33
CA VAL A 179 -10.38 -8.59 -2.08
C VAL A 179 -10.07 -8.38 -0.60
N TYR A 180 -10.66 -7.35 0.03
CA TYR A 180 -10.34 -7.04 1.41
C TYR A 180 -11.04 -7.92 2.44
N SER A 181 -12.20 -8.50 2.12
CA SER A 181 -12.87 -9.46 3.03
C SER A 181 -11.95 -10.64 3.32
N ARG A 182 -11.39 -11.26 2.26
CA ARG A 182 -10.40 -12.33 2.40
C ARG A 182 -9.12 -11.85 3.08
N TYR A 183 -8.59 -10.70 2.68
CA TYR A 183 -7.36 -10.15 3.26
C TYR A 183 -7.50 -9.88 4.77
N TYR A 184 -8.66 -9.38 5.23
CA TYR A 184 -8.91 -9.12 6.65
C TYR A 184 -9.00 -10.41 7.47
N GLU A 185 -9.62 -11.47 6.92
CA GLU A 185 -9.61 -12.80 7.56
C GLU A 185 -8.17 -13.31 7.73
N GLU A 186 -7.39 -13.33 6.65
CA GLU A 186 -5.98 -13.77 6.68
C GLU A 186 -5.14 -12.90 7.64
N PHE A 187 -5.42 -11.60 7.73
CA PHE A 187 -4.72 -10.68 8.64
C PHE A 187 -5.13 -10.86 10.11
N MET A 188 -6.40 -11.13 10.41
CA MET A 188 -6.83 -11.51 11.76
C MET A 188 -6.12 -12.80 12.20
N GLU A 189 -6.09 -13.83 11.35
CA GLU A 189 -5.41 -15.09 11.63
C GLU A 189 -3.92 -14.90 11.91
N LEU A 190 -3.23 -14.06 11.12
CA LEU A 190 -1.83 -13.71 11.35
C LEU A 190 -1.64 -13.08 12.74
N VAL A 191 -2.47 -12.10 13.10
CA VAL A 191 -2.39 -11.42 14.41
C VAL A 191 -2.63 -12.40 15.57
N GLU A 192 -3.63 -13.26 15.45
CA GLU A 192 -3.98 -14.26 16.45
C GLU A 192 -2.87 -15.30 16.64
N ALA A 193 -2.36 -15.85 15.53
CA ALA A 193 -1.28 -16.82 15.53
C ALA A 193 0.01 -16.24 16.13
N THR A 194 0.36 -15.02 15.75
CA THR A 194 1.53 -14.31 16.29
C THR A 194 1.35 -14.02 17.78
N SER A 195 0.19 -13.52 18.20
CA SER A 195 -0.08 -13.28 19.63
C SER A 195 0.04 -14.57 20.45
N LYS A 196 -0.52 -15.68 19.96
CA LYS A 196 -0.43 -17.00 20.61
C LYS A 196 1.00 -17.48 20.73
N ARG A 197 1.83 -17.34 19.68
CA ARG A 197 3.25 -17.72 19.68
C ARG A 197 4.06 -16.89 20.70
N HIS A 198 3.73 -15.61 20.85
CA HIS A 198 4.43 -14.69 21.76
C HIS A 198 3.68 -14.50 23.09
N ARG A 199 3.31 -15.60 23.75
CA ARG A 199 2.76 -15.59 25.12
C ARG A 199 1.56 -14.65 25.31
N LYS A 200 0.66 -14.61 24.32
CA LYS A 200 -0.53 -13.73 24.29
C LYS A 200 -0.19 -12.24 24.34
N LYS A 201 1.03 -11.85 23.94
CA LYS A 201 1.36 -10.44 23.78
C LYS A 201 0.51 -9.86 22.66
N LYS A 202 -0.04 -8.70 22.94
CA LYS A 202 -0.75 -7.90 21.95
C LYS A 202 0.19 -7.47 20.83
N VAL A 203 -0.29 -7.44 19.59
CA VAL A 203 0.44 -7.09 18.39
C VAL A 203 0.36 -5.57 18.14
N ILE A 204 1.46 -4.98 17.69
CA ILE A 204 1.53 -3.62 17.17
C ILE A 204 1.27 -3.67 15.67
N ILE A 205 0.42 -2.79 15.17
CA ILE A 205 0.22 -2.60 13.73
C ILE A 205 0.83 -1.26 13.34
N LEU A 206 1.68 -1.24 12.32
CA LEU A 206 2.28 -0.02 11.77
C LEU A 206 1.98 0.06 10.28
N GLY A 207 1.28 1.10 9.85
CA GLY A 207 1.04 1.37 8.44
C GLY A 207 1.73 2.65 7.98
N HIS A 208 2.40 2.60 6.83
CA HIS A 208 3.00 3.75 6.17
C HIS A 208 2.21 4.13 4.91
N SER A 209 1.96 5.43 4.69
CA SER A 209 1.27 5.91 3.48
C SER A 209 -0.06 5.17 3.29
N HIS A 210 -0.30 4.56 2.13
CA HIS A 210 -1.51 3.80 1.88
C HIS A 210 -1.67 2.57 2.79
N GLY A 211 -0.58 1.96 3.26
CA GLY A 211 -0.62 0.93 4.30
C GLY A 211 -1.15 1.44 5.62
N GLY A 212 -1.06 2.75 5.88
CA GLY A 212 -1.75 3.42 6.99
C GLY A 212 -3.27 3.41 6.82
N CYS A 213 -3.78 3.62 5.60
CA CYS A 213 -5.20 3.48 5.29
C CYS A 213 -5.66 2.04 5.53
N VAL A 214 -4.94 1.06 4.97
CA VAL A 214 -5.25 -0.36 5.14
C VAL A 214 -5.27 -0.76 6.61
N ALA A 215 -4.27 -0.33 7.39
CA ALA A 215 -4.20 -0.59 8.82
C ALA A 215 -5.35 0.05 9.60
N LEU A 216 -5.71 1.29 9.27
CA LEU A 216 -6.81 2.01 9.91
C LEU A 216 -8.14 1.30 9.63
N GLU A 217 -8.44 1.00 8.37
CA GLU A 217 -9.71 0.39 7.98
C GLU A 217 -9.81 -1.07 8.46
N PHE A 218 -8.71 -1.82 8.51
CA PHE A 218 -8.68 -3.13 9.19
C PHE A 218 -9.10 -3.01 10.67
N VAL A 219 -8.53 -2.04 11.40
CA VAL A 219 -8.89 -1.79 12.80
C VAL A 219 -10.33 -1.27 12.94
N ARG A 220 -10.89 -0.57 11.95
CA ARG A 220 -12.28 -0.11 12.00
C ARG A 220 -13.28 -1.22 11.69
N ASN A 221 -12.92 -2.17 10.83
CA ASN A 221 -13.77 -3.31 10.45
C ASN A 221 -13.69 -4.50 11.44
N THR A 222 -12.73 -4.51 12.38
CA THR A 222 -12.61 -5.60 13.36
C THR A 222 -13.42 -5.37 14.64
N PRO A 223 -14.01 -6.42 15.23
CA PRO A 223 -14.80 -6.31 16.48
C PRO A 223 -14.00 -5.67 17.62
N LEU A 224 -14.66 -4.83 18.42
CA LEU A 224 -14.01 -4.14 19.54
C LEU A 224 -13.42 -5.12 20.57
N ALA A 225 -14.10 -6.24 20.84
CA ALA A 225 -13.60 -7.28 21.75
C ALA A 225 -12.29 -7.89 21.23
N TRP A 226 -12.26 -8.25 19.95
CA TRP A 226 -11.06 -8.78 19.29
C TRP A 226 -9.89 -7.78 19.36
N ARG A 227 -10.14 -6.51 19.05
CA ARG A 227 -9.10 -5.46 19.15
C ARG A 227 -8.57 -5.28 20.56
N LYS A 228 -9.45 -5.32 21.56
CA LYS A 228 -9.06 -5.24 22.98
C LYS A 228 -8.25 -6.45 23.41
N GLU A 229 -8.42 -7.61 22.79
CA GLU A 229 -7.64 -8.80 23.09
C GLU A 229 -6.27 -8.77 22.40
N TYR A 230 -6.22 -8.46 21.10
CA TYR A 230 -5.03 -8.69 20.29
C TYR A 230 -4.20 -7.45 19.96
N ILE A 231 -4.77 -6.23 19.94
CA ILE A 231 -4.07 -5.05 19.44
C ILE A 231 -3.49 -4.20 20.56
N LYS A 232 -2.19 -3.93 20.51
CA LYS A 232 -1.46 -3.12 21.47
C LYS A 232 -1.49 -1.65 21.09
N HIS A 233 -1.02 -1.36 19.88
CA HIS A 233 -0.92 -0.01 19.30
C HIS A 233 -1.17 -0.08 17.80
N LEU A 234 -1.76 0.99 17.28
CA LEU A 234 -1.81 1.30 15.85
C LEU A 234 -0.95 2.54 15.62
N PHE A 235 0.10 2.41 14.82
CA PHE A 235 0.93 3.52 14.37
C PHE A 235 0.64 3.81 12.91
N LEU A 236 0.18 5.02 12.63
CA LEU A 236 -0.06 5.51 11.28
C LEU A 236 1.03 6.53 10.92
N VAL A 237 1.87 6.19 9.97
CA VAL A 237 2.94 7.06 9.46
C VAL A 237 2.48 7.62 8.13
N THR A 238 2.25 8.94 8.08
CA THR A 238 1.79 9.65 6.87
C THR A 238 0.63 8.95 6.13
N PRO A 239 -0.44 8.50 6.82
CA PRO A 239 -1.49 7.70 6.20
C PRO A 239 -2.20 8.44 5.06
N THR A 240 -2.57 7.73 4.01
CA THR A 240 -3.63 8.23 3.10
C THR A 240 -4.97 8.09 3.82
N LEU A 241 -5.79 9.14 3.85
CA LEU A 241 -7.07 9.16 4.54
C LEU A 241 -8.18 9.56 3.57
N SER A 242 -9.42 9.15 3.88
CA SER A 242 -10.62 9.49 3.08
C SER A 242 -10.95 10.98 2.99
N ALA A 243 -10.25 11.83 3.77
CA ALA A 243 -10.26 13.27 3.60
C ALA A 243 -9.71 13.72 2.23
N GLY A 244 -8.85 12.91 1.62
CA GLY A 244 -8.24 13.15 0.32
C GLY A 244 -6.88 13.84 0.40
N LEU A 245 -6.14 13.75 -0.71
CA LEU A 245 -4.80 14.27 -0.92
C LEU A 245 -4.75 15.02 -2.27
N LEU A 246 -3.79 15.93 -2.44
CA LEU A 246 -3.62 16.65 -3.70
C LEU A 246 -2.87 15.82 -4.75
N ASP A 247 -1.86 15.04 -4.35
CA ASP A 247 -1.04 14.23 -5.27
C ASP A 247 -1.85 13.31 -6.21
N PRO A 248 -2.93 12.62 -5.76
CA PRO A 248 -3.79 11.85 -6.65
C PRO A 248 -4.40 12.68 -7.80
N VAL A 249 -4.74 13.95 -7.57
CA VAL A 249 -5.29 14.83 -8.60
C VAL A 249 -4.26 15.07 -9.72
N GLU A 250 -3.03 15.38 -9.33
CA GLU A 250 -1.92 15.53 -10.28
C GLU A 250 -1.64 14.20 -11.01
N ASN A 251 -1.54 13.10 -10.28
CA ASN A 251 -1.22 11.79 -10.83
C ASN A 251 -2.30 11.27 -11.79
N LEU A 252 -3.57 11.64 -11.60
CA LEU A 252 -4.62 11.35 -12.57
C LEU A 252 -4.42 12.12 -13.87
N ALA A 253 -3.84 13.33 -13.84
CA ALA A 253 -3.56 14.12 -15.03
C ALA A 253 -2.25 13.70 -15.72
N THR A 254 -1.18 13.46 -14.96
CA THR A 254 0.19 13.27 -15.49
C THR A 254 0.62 11.81 -15.56
N GLY A 255 0.05 10.94 -14.72
CA GLY A 255 0.50 9.57 -14.49
C GLY A 255 1.11 9.38 -13.10
N PRO A 256 1.45 8.15 -12.70
CA PRO A 256 1.83 7.83 -11.32
C PRO A 256 3.29 8.21 -10.99
N HIS A 257 3.52 9.49 -10.72
CA HIS A 257 4.85 10.04 -10.41
C HIS A 257 5.47 9.35 -9.18
N ASN A 258 6.71 8.86 -9.31
CA ASN A 258 7.47 8.17 -8.24
C ASN A 258 6.82 6.94 -7.59
N LEU A 259 5.71 6.42 -8.12
CA LEU A 259 5.06 5.21 -7.60
C LEU A 259 5.52 3.96 -8.37
N PHE A 260 5.67 4.09 -9.68
CA PHE A 260 6.12 3.00 -10.55
C PHE A 260 7.34 3.42 -11.34
N TYR A 261 8.33 2.53 -11.42
CA TYR A 261 9.38 2.59 -12.41
C TYR A 261 9.16 1.43 -13.39
N VAL A 262 8.94 1.76 -14.65
CA VAL A 262 8.88 0.80 -15.76
C VAL A 262 9.91 1.29 -16.78
N PRO A 263 10.92 0.47 -17.13
CA PRO A 263 11.95 0.86 -18.09
C PRO A 263 11.35 1.41 -19.39
N ASP A 264 11.93 2.46 -19.97
CA ASP A 264 11.47 3.12 -21.20
C ASP A 264 10.04 3.69 -21.19
N ALA A 265 9.34 3.66 -20.06
CA ALA A 265 8.02 4.26 -19.91
C ALA A 265 8.11 5.69 -19.38
N THR A 266 7.17 6.54 -19.82
CA THR A 266 6.91 7.86 -19.22
C THR A 266 5.71 7.77 -18.28
N GLU A 267 5.58 8.69 -17.32
CA GLU A 267 4.40 8.78 -16.46
C GLU A 267 3.10 8.83 -17.27
N LEU A 268 3.08 9.64 -18.34
CA LEU A 268 1.94 9.73 -19.24
C LEU A 268 1.60 8.40 -19.91
N SER A 269 2.60 7.58 -20.25
CA SER A 269 2.36 6.24 -20.81
C SER A 269 1.85 5.24 -19.77
N LEU A 270 2.15 5.45 -18.49
CA LEU A 270 1.66 4.63 -17.38
C LEU A 270 0.26 5.06 -16.90
N ARG A 271 -0.17 6.28 -17.26
CA ARG A 271 -1.43 6.89 -16.83
C ARG A 271 -2.67 6.03 -17.07
N PRO A 272 -2.85 5.32 -18.22
CA PRO A 272 -4.02 4.46 -18.42
C PRO A 272 -4.10 3.32 -17.38
N MET A 273 -2.98 2.64 -17.13
CA MET A 273 -2.90 1.60 -16.09
C MET A 273 -3.17 2.20 -14.71
N TRP A 274 -2.55 3.34 -14.39
CA TRP A 274 -2.76 3.99 -13.09
C TRP A 274 -4.22 4.36 -12.85
N ARG A 275 -4.87 5.00 -13.83
CA ARG A 275 -6.28 5.37 -13.78
C ARG A 275 -7.22 4.16 -13.63
N SER A 276 -6.77 2.96 -14.01
CA SER A 276 -7.56 1.75 -13.81
C SER A 276 -7.62 1.31 -12.34
N PHE A 277 -6.69 1.74 -11.48
CA PHE A 277 -6.67 1.33 -10.08
C PHE A 277 -7.71 2.08 -9.27
N GLU A 278 -8.38 1.38 -8.36
CA GLU A 278 -9.26 1.97 -7.34
C GLU A 278 -8.48 2.98 -6.47
N THR A 279 -7.25 2.64 -6.11
CA THR A 279 -6.34 3.50 -5.32
C THR A 279 -6.05 4.85 -5.97
N SER A 280 -6.22 4.97 -7.30
CA SER A 280 -5.95 6.22 -8.02
C SER A 280 -7.01 7.30 -7.79
N ILE A 281 -8.25 6.91 -7.44
CA ILE A 281 -9.38 7.82 -7.26
C ILE A 281 -9.87 7.91 -5.81
N ALA A 282 -9.62 6.89 -4.98
CA ALA A 282 -10.24 6.81 -3.64
C ALA A 282 -9.77 7.88 -2.64
N ASN A 283 -8.63 8.52 -2.89
CA ASN A 283 -8.10 9.58 -2.03
C ASN A 283 -8.17 10.95 -2.71
N LEU A 284 -9.12 11.16 -3.62
CA LEU A 284 -9.37 12.49 -4.16
C LEU A 284 -9.87 13.46 -3.07
N PRO A 285 -9.54 14.75 -3.16
CA PRO A 285 -9.93 15.77 -2.18
C PRO A 285 -11.42 15.76 -1.84
N SER A 286 -11.75 15.56 -0.56
CA SER A 286 -13.14 15.61 -0.09
C SER A 286 -13.64 17.05 0.02
N PRO A 287 -14.86 17.36 -0.46
CA PRO A 287 -15.47 18.67 -0.25
C PRO A 287 -15.60 19.07 1.23
N ALA A 288 -15.68 18.09 2.14
CA ALA A 288 -15.76 18.34 3.58
C ALA A 288 -14.49 18.97 4.17
N VAL A 289 -13.34 18.78 3.50
CA VAL A 289 -12.04 19.29 3.96
C VAL A 289 -11.55 20.44 3.09
N PHE A 290 -11.65 20.29 1.76
CA PHE A 290 -11.11 21.27 0.80
C PHE A 290 -12.14 22.32 0.35
N GLY A 291 -13.43 22.08 0.61
CA GLY A 291 -14.49 23.04 0.29
C GLY A 291 -14.48 23.49 -1.17
N ARG A 292 -14.58 24.81 -1.36
CA ARG A 292 -14.63 25.47 -2.68
C ARG A 292 -13.29 26.07 -3.10
N GLU A 293 -12.22 25.84 -2.35
CA GLU A 293 -10.91 26.33 -2.74
C GLU A 293 -10.51 25.69 -4.09
N PRO A 294 -10.02 26.48 -5.07
CA PRO A 294 -9.50 25.92 -6.32
C PRO A 294 -8.32 24.98 -6.06
N ILE A 295 -8.49 23.72 -6.45
CA ILE A 295 -7.45 22.69 -6.39
C ILE A 295 -6.69 22.64 -7.72
N VAL A 296 -7.41 22.76 -8.83
CA VAL A 296 -6.82 22.88 -10.17
C VAL A 296 -7.23 24.20 -10.78
N VAL A 297 -6.25 25.01 -11.13
CA VAL A 297 -6.43 26.30 -11.80
C VAL A 297 -5.97 26.16 -13.25
N THR A 298 -6.85 26.48 -14.19
CA THR A 298 -6.54 26.48 -15.63
C THR A 298 -6.91 27.83 -16.24
N GLU A 299 -6.48 28.10 -17.48
CA GLU A 299 -6.86 29.33 -18.19
C GLU A 299 -8.37 29.48 -18.39
N ARG A 300 -9.12 28.37 -18.43
CA ARG A 300 -10.56 28.37 -18.77
C ARG A 300 -11.48 28.22 -17.58
N ARG A 301 -11.06 27.44 -16.58
CA ARG A 301 -11.90 27.07 -15.43
C ARG A 301 -11.04 26.67 -14.24
N ASN A 302 -11.54 27.00 -13.04
CA ASN A 302 -11.02 26.49 -11.78
C ASN A 302 -11.88 25.32 -11.32
N TYR A 303 -11.25 24.30 -10.74
CA TYR A 303 -11.90 23.11 -10.21
C TYR A 303 -11.61 23.02 -8.71
N SER A 304 -12.67 22.99 -7.91
CA SER A 304 -12.62 22.69 -6.47
C SER A 304 -12.88 21.20 -6.22
N ALA A 305 -12.90 20.79 -4.95
CA ALA A 305 -13.31 19.43 -4.59
C ALA A 305 -14.77 19.11 -5.01
N TYR A 306 -15.64 20.13 -5.14
CA TYR A 306 -17.00 19.94 -5.67
C TYR A 306 -17.06 19.73 -7.18
N ASP A 307 -15.98 20.05 -7.91
CA ASP A 307 -15.91 19.97 -9.36
C ASP A 307 -15.16 18.71 -9.83
N MET A 308 -14.99 17.70 -8.97
CA MET A 308 -14.12 16.56 -9.24
C MET A 308 -14.60 15.73 -10.44
N GLU A 309 -15.91 15.50 -10.59
CA GLU A 309 -16.45 14.81 -11.77
C GLU A 309 -16.13 15.57 -13.07
N ASP A 310 -16.28 16.90 -13.05
CA ASP A 310 -15.97 17.76 -14.19
C ASP A 310 -14.47 17.77 -14.50
N LEU A 311 -13.62 17.73 -13.46
CA LEU A 311 -12.19 17.62 -13.60
C LEU A 311 -11.80 16.28 -14.24
N LEU A 312 -12.38 15.16 -13.80
CA LEU A 312 -12.15 13.83 -14.37
C LEU A 312 -12.52 13.81 -15.86
N ALA A 313 -13.66 14.40 -16.24
CA ALA A 313 -14.03 14.58 -17.63
C ALA A 313 -13.00 15.44 -18.40
N ALA A 314 -12.58 16.58 -17.83
CA ALA A 314 -11.67 17.53 -18.47
C ALA A 314 -10.26 16.95 -18.72
N VAL A 315 -9.77 16.05 -17.85
CA VAL A 315 -8.50 15.34 -18.04
C VAL A 315 -8.62 14.10 -18.93
N GLY A 316 -9.78 13.88 -19.55
CA GLY A 316 -10.06 12.74 -20.43
C GLY A 316 -10.12 11.42 -19.67
N PHE A 317 -10.71 11.41 -18.47
CA PHE A 317 -10.92 10.22 -17.65
C PHE A 317 -12.40 10.08 -17.22
N GLY A 318 -13.30 10.11 -18.20
CA GLY A 318 -14.75 9.97 -17.96
C GLY A 318 -15.12 8.64 -17.28
N ASP A 319 -14.40 7.56 -17.58
CA ASP A 319 -14.62 6.24 -16.99
C ASP A 319 -14.38 6.21 -15.46
N GLY A 320 -13.66 7.21 -14.93
CA GLY A 320 -13.43 7.36 -13.49
C GLY A 320 -14.57 8.05 -12.74
N ILE A 321 -15.56 8.60 -13.44
CA ILE A 321 -16.65 9.38 -12.81
C ILE A 321 -17.59 8.46 -12.02
N GLU A 322 -18.01 7.34 -12.61
CA GLU A 322 -18.91 6.39 -11.95
C GLU A 322 -18.31 5.80 -10.66
N PRO A 323 -17.08 5.23 -10.66
CA PRO A 323 -16.49 4.70 -9.44
C PRO A 323 -16.07 5.77 -8.42
N PHE A 324 -16.05 7.06 -8.80
CA PHE A 324 -15.80 8.16 -7.87
C PHE A 324 -17.06 8.57 -7.07
N ARG A 325 -18.26 8.30 -7.58
CA ARG A 325 -19.54 8.70 -6.96
C ARG A 325 -19.92 7.84 -5.76
#